data_AF-A0A1F2U4J0-F1
#
_entry.id   AF-A0A1F2U4J0-F1
#
_cell.length_a   1.000
_cell.length_b   1.000
_cell.length_c   1.000
_cell.angle_alpha   90.00
_cell.angle_beta   90.00
_cell.angle_gamma   90.00
#
_symmetry.space_group_name_H-M   'P 1'
#
loop_
_entity.id
_entity.type
_entity.pdbx_description
1 polymer ?
#
loop_
_entity_poly.entity_id
_entity_poly.type
_entity_poly.pdbx_seq_one_letter_code
_entity_poly.pdbx_strand_id
1 'polypeptide(L)'
;MLWFYSRDEEALRVETRYDNRTAEYVLIVHWSDGRQQEERFTIGSHFRERLVELEIQLAAERWARSGPPAILRDGWPDKRPV
;
A
#
# COMPACT_ATOMS: atom_id res chain seq x y z
N MET A 1 4.90 -1.93 -4.95
CA MET A 1 4.62 -3.30 -4.46
C MET A 1 3.12 -3.47 -4.27
N LEU A 2 2.62 -4.69 -4.33
CA LEU A 2 1.21 -5.01 -4.12
C LEU A 2 1.10 -6.16 -3.12
N TRP A 3 0.41 -5.95 -2.00
CA TRP A 3 0.10 -6.95 -0.99
C TRP A 3 -1.37 -7.34 -1.06
N PHE A 4 -1.64 -8.61 -0.79
CA PHE A 4 -2.98 -9.19 -0.84
C PHE A 4 -3.42 -9.57 0.56
N TYR A 5 -4.66 -9.22 0.87
CA TYR A 5 -5.31 -9.54 2.12
C TYR A 5 -6.68 -10.17 1.84
N SER A 6 -7.09 -11.09 2.70
CA SER A 6 -8.39 -11.76 2.63
C SER A 6 -9.02 -11.82 4.01
N ARG A 7 -10.34 -11.66 4.06
CA ARG A 7 -11.17 -11.84 5.24
C ARG A 7 -12.51 -12.41 4.79
N ASP A 8 -12.86 -13.60 5.28
CA ASP A 8 -14.07 -14.30 4.86
C ASP A 8 -14.16 -14.40 3.32
N GLU A 9 -15.20 -13.84 2.69
CA GLU A 9 -15.37 -13.78 1.22
C GLU A 9 -14.85 -12.49 0.59
N GLU A 10 -14.23 -11.62 1.39
CA GLU A 10 -13.71 -10.32 0.96
C GLU A 10 -12.21 -10.36 0.67
N ALA A 11 -11.80 -9.53 -0.27
CA ALA A 11 -10.41 -9.33 -0.65
C ALA A 11 -10.06 -7.84 -0.63
N LEU A 12 -8.86 -7.55 -0.15
CA LEU A 12 -8.29 -6.22 -0.11
C LEU A 12 -6.88 -6.27 -0.70
N ARG A 13 -6.51 -5.25 -1.47
CA ARG A 13 -5.16 -5.12 -2.03
C ARG A 13 -4.57 -3.80 -1.58
N VAL A 14 -3.38 -3.86 -1.02
CA VAL A 14 -2.60 -2.67 -0.68
C VAL A 14 -1.53 -2.52 -1.73
N GLU A 15 -1.52 -1.40 -2.42
CA GLU A 15 -0.48 -1.02 -3.37
C GLU A 15 0.37 0.08 -2.76
N THR A 16 1.68 -0.06 -2.86
CA THR A 16 2.62 1.03 -2.65
C THR A 16 3.35 1.32 -3.94
N ARG A 17 3.52 2.60 -4.23
CA ARG A 17 4.32 3.04 -5.38
C ARG A 17 5.01 4.35 -5.05
N TYR A 18 6.01 4.68 -5.84
CA TYR A 18 6.65 5.97 -5.85
C TYR A 18 6.31 6.67 -7.17
N ASP A 19 5.70 7.84 -7.09
CA ASP A 19 5.43 8.72 -8.22
C ASP A 19 6.68 9.56 -8.51
N ASN A 20 7.45 9.17 -9.52
CA ASN A 20 8.67 9.88 -9.92
C ASN A 20 8.40 11.27 -10.52
N ARG A 21 7.17 11.61 -10.90
CA ARG A 21 6.84 12.93 -11.44
C ARG A 21 6.70 13.98 -10.34
N THR A 22 6.08 13.60 -9.23
CA THR A 22 5.88 14.48 -8.07
C THR A 22 6.84 14.20 -6.92
N ALA A 23 7.67 13.16 -7.03
CA ALA A 23 8.58 12.70 -6.00
C ALA A 23 7.87 12.28 -4.70
N GLU A 24 6.72 11.59 -4.84
CA GLU A 24 5.86 11.21 -3.72
C GLU A 24 5.75 9.69 -3.56
N TYR A 25 5.70 9.24 -2.31
CA TYR A 25 5.23 7.91 -1.96
C TYR A 25 3.71 7.88 -2.00
N VAL A 26 3.15 6.86 -2.62
CA VAL A 26 1.71 6.69 -2.79
C VAL A 26 1.30 5.34 -2.21
N LEU A 27 0.29 5.37 -1.35
CA LEU A 27 -0.41 4.22 -0.79
C LEU A 27 -1.79 4.16 -1.42
N ILE A 28 -2.17 3.00 -1.95
CA ILE A 28 -3.52 2.79 -2.49
C ILE A 28 -4.11 1.53 -1.87
N VAL A 29 -5.30 1.66 -1.30
CA VAL A 29 -6.08 0.52 -0.82
C VAL A 29 -7.21 0.27 -1.80
N HIS A 30 -7.19 -0.91 -2.42
CA HIS A 30 -8.21 -1.39 -3.33
C HIS A 30 -9.12 -2.38 -2.60
N TRP A 31 -10.42 -2.08 -2.56
CA TRP A 31 -11.45 -2.91 -1.95
C TRP A 31 -12.14 -3.78 -3.01
N SER A 32 -12.75 -4.89 -2.59
CA SER A 32 -13.48 -5.82 -3.48
C SER A 32 -14.72 -5.19 -4.12
N ASP A 33 -15.30 -4.16 -3.51
CA ASP A 33 -16.43 -3.39 -4.03
C ASP A 33 -16.04 -2.36 -5.11
N GLY A 34 -14.76 -2.28 -5.45
CA GLY A 34 -14.21 -1.32 -6.42
C GLY A 34 -13.84 0.04 -5.83
N ARG A 35 -14.07 0.26 -4.52
CA ARG A 35 -13.61 1.48 -3.85
C ARG A 35 -12.08 1.51 -3.81
N GLN A 36 -11.53 2.69 -4.05
CA GLN A 36 -10.11 2.98 -3.90
C GLN A 36 -9.90 4.14 -2.95
N GLN A 37 -8.94 3.99 -2.04
CA GLN A 37 -8.44 5.07 -1.20
C GLN A 37 -6.97 5.30 -1.55
N GLU A 38 -6.62 6.50 -1.99
CA GLU A 38 -5.25 6.91 -2.28
C GLU A 38 -4.78 7.93 -1.24
N GLU A 39 -3.57 7.71 -0.70
CA GLU A 39 -2.87 8.62 0.20
C GLU A 39 -1.47 8.91 -0.36
N ARG A 40 -1.05 10.18 -0.32
CA ARG A 40 0.23 10.65 -0.88
C ARG A 40 1.10 11.28 0.20
N PHE A 41 2.40 11.01 0.13
CA PHE A 41 3.38 11.43 1.12
C PHE A 41 4.66 11.87 0.43
N THR A 42 5.15 13.07 0.73
CA THR A 42 6.48 13.54 0.27
C THR A 42 7.62 13.01 1.13
N ILE A 43 7.34 12.66 2.40
CA ILE A 43 8.35 12.24 3.38
C ILE A 43 8.24 10.73 3.61
N GLY A 44 9.35 10.01 3.40
CA GLY A 44 9.37 8.54 3.49
C GLY A 44 9.11 7.99 4.90
N SER A 45 9.46 8.72 5.96
CA SER A 45 9.16 8.30 7.34
C SER A 45 7.67 8.32 7.63
N HIS A 46 6.94 9.37 7.21
CA HIS A 46 5.48 9.45 7.38
C HIS A 46 4.77 8.33 6.60
N PHE A 47 5.25 8.04 5.39
CA PHE A 47 4.75 6.91 4.60
C PHE A 47 4.95 5.58 5.33
N ARG A 48 6.13 5.38 5.93
CA ARG A 48 6.44 4.16 6.68
C ARG A 48 5.60 4.03 7.95
N GLU A 49 5.41 5.11 8.70
CA GLU A 49 4.54 5.16 9.87
C GLU A 49 3.10 4.79 9.48
N ARG A 50 2.58 5.38 8.41
CA ARG A 50 1.25 5.05 7.89
C ARG A 50 1.12 3.58 7.49
N LEU A 51 2.14 2.98 6.86
CA LEU A 51 2.12 1.55 6.52
C LEU A 51 2.02 0.66 7.77
N VAL A 52 2.76 1.00 8.83
CA VAL A 52 2.69 0.25 10.10
C VAL A 52 1.31 0.37 10.74
N GLU A 53 0.75 1.58 10.78
CA GLU A 53 -0.61 1.79 11.27
C GLU A 53 -1.65 1.03 10.47
N LEU A 54 -1.54 1.02 9.13
CA LEU A 54 -2.43 0.27 8.26
C LEU A 54 -2.33 -1.24 8.53
N GLU A 55 -1.12 -1.78 8.70
CA GLU A 55 -0.92 -3.19 9.03
C GLU A 55 -1.57 -3.56 10.38
N ILE A 56 -1.42 -2.70 11.39
CA ILE A 56 -2.06 -2.88 12.71
C ILE A 56 -3.59 -2.85 12.57
N GLN A 57 -4.11 -1.88 11.82
CA GLN A 57 -5.55 -1.75 11.57
C GLN A 57 -6.10 -2.98 10.86
N LEU A 58 -5.45 -3.42 9.77
CA LEU A 58 -5.86 -4.62 9.03
C LEU A 58 -5.87 -5.86 9.91
N ALA A 59 -4.85 -6.02 10.76
CA ALA A 59 -4.79 -7.13 11.72
C ALA A 59 -5.94 -7.05 12.75
N ALA A 60 -6.23 -5.87 13.30
CA ALA A 60 -7.33 -5.66 14.24
C ALA A 60 -8.71 -5.96 13.59
N GLU A 61 -8.86 -5.65 12.30
CA GLU A 61 -10.05 -5.96 11.50
C GLU A 61 -10.11 -7.42 10.99
N ARG A 62 -9.16 -8.26 11.41
CA ARG A 62 -9.03 -9.69 11.06
C ARG A 62 -8.72 -9.96 9.58
N TRP A 63 -8.10 -9.02 8.88
CA TRP A 63 -7.53 -9.28 7.57
C TRP A 63 -6.25 -10.10 7.70
N ALA A 64 -6.15 -11.18 6.93
CA ALA A 64 -4.95 -12.01 6.85
C ALA A 64 -4.22 -11.78 5.53
N ARG A 65 -2.89 -11.78 5.55
CA ARG A 65 -2.09 -11.75 4.31
C ARG A 65 -2.30 -13.02 3.50
N SER A 66 -2.65 -12.88 2.23
CA SER A 66 -2.96 -13.98 1.31
C SER A 66 -1.77 -14.40 0.44
N GLY A 67 -0.53 -14.28 0.95
CA GLY A 67 0.69 -14.68 0.25
C GLY A 67 1.79 -13.61 0.22
N PRO A 68 2.86 -13.83 -0.55
CA PRO A 68 3.93 -12.86 -0.72
C PRO A 68 3.46 -11.63 -1.52
N PRO A 69 4.11 -10.46 -1.34
CA PRO A 69 3.81 -9.31 -2.17
C PRO A 69 4.19 -9.55 -3.63
N ALA A 70 3.38 -9.05 -4.55
CA ALA A 70 3.77 -8.90 -5.94
C ALA A 70 4.65 -7.64 -6.08
N ILE A 71 5.81 -7.81 -6.69
CA ILE A 71 6.69 -6.71 -7.06
C ILE A 71 6.22 -6.16 -8.40
N LEU A 72 5.80 -4.90 -8.42
CA LEU A 72 5.43 -4.20 -9.64
C LEU A 72 6.69 -3.80 -10.41
N ARG A 73 6.61 -3.76 -11.74
CA ARG A 73 7.75 -3.39 -12.61
C ARG A 73 8.07 -1.90 -12.53
N ASP A 74 7.08 -1.10 -12.15
CA ASP A 74 7.08 0.34 -12.02
C ASP A 74 6.73 0.78 -10.59
N GLY A 75 6.72 2.09 -10.34
CA GLY A 75 6.40 2.64 -9.03
C GLY A 75 7.55 2.52 -8.01
N TRP A 76 8.80 2.54 -8.49
CA TRP A 76 10.00 2.58 -7.66
C TRP A 76 10.72 3.92 -7.87
N PRO A 77 11.41 4.46 -6.85
CA PRO A 77 12.18 5.68 -7.03
C PRO A 77 13.28 5.51 -8.09
N ASP A 78 13.27 6.35 -9.12
CA ASP A 78 14.34 6.40 -10.14
C ASP A 78 15.65 6.96 -9.56
N LYS A 79 15.53 7.76 -8.50
CA LYS A 79 16.62 8.37 -7.74
C LYS A 79 16.39 8.11 -6.27
N ARG A 80 17.45 8.12 -5.45
CA ARG A 80 17.30 8.04 -3.99
C ARG A 80 16.42 9.21 -3.53
N PRO A 81 15.25 8.94 -2.92
CA PRO A 81 14.47 9.98 -2.26
C PRO A 81 15.28 10.58 -1.12
N VAL A 82 15.14 11.89 -0.93
CA VAL A 82 15.79 12.67 0.13
C VAL A 82 15.08 12.51 1.47
#